data_AF-A0A074S6G7-F1
#
_entry.id   AF-A0A074S6G7-F1
#
_cell.length_a   1.000
_cell.length_b   1.000
_cell.length_c   1.000
_cell.angle_alpha   90.00
_cell.angle_beta   90.00
_cell.angle_gamma   90.00
#
_symmetry.space_group_name_H-M   'P 1'
#
loop_
_entity.id
_entity.type
_entity.pdbx_description
1 polymer ?
#
loop_
_entity_poly.entity_id
_entity_poly.type
_entity_poly.pdbx_seq_one_letter_code
_entity_poly.pdbx_strand_id
1 'polypeptide(L)'
;MSGTSPFNILVWNPNRPERPPRERPNTRMPNAFSQVVNFDQSPNSNPPSSSPSGSPPSTSTSASYSHSNPRSHSYVPPYINSYQANQSEMEVSTSVSPQPSLIEQLSPFSSCEISDALIKLGLTHNASESPVQRGGYIPDINMLSPSPTVGDGQNTRVCGYAYTVKMVRGDDLQAPKPAQHFVDAAPAGSVAVISVPPNIKSAAWGGLMTAGAQFRGVHGVVIDGRVRDLIEHRAAGFPVFARGHSTLGQSPFTRPSELNVPVTILPRPDFEGAFENTFSAVEVHPGDIIVADIDGVVCIPPELLASVIDSCRYSKQVDEKCMIDIQQGRSIQETFQDWRKATKK
;
A
#
# COMPACT_ATOMS: atom_id res chain seq x y z
N MET A 1 -1.48 23.15 23.06
CA MET A 1 -2.73 23.06 23.82
C MET A 1 -3.35 21.69 23.53
N SER A 2 -3.27 20.76 24.48
CA SER A 2 -3.67 19.36 24.34
C SER A 2 -5.15 19.18 24.67
N GLY A 3 -6.02 19.25 23.67
CA GLY A 3 -7.42 18.84 23.81
C GLY A 3 -7.56 17.36 23.51
N THR A 4 -7.41 16.49 24.51
CA THR A 4 -7.84 15.10 24.41
C THR A 4 -9.36 15.08 24.27
N SER A 5 -9.86 14.80 23.07
CA SER A 5 -11.28 14.47 22.88
C SER A 5 -11.60 13.24 23.74
N PRO A 6 -12.57 13.30 24.68
CA PRO A 6 -12.92 12.14 25.49
C PRO A 6 -13.56 11.09 24.59
N PHE A 7 -12.90 9.94 24.42
CA PHE A 7 -13.56 8.77 23.83
C PHE A 7 -14.51 8.18 24.86
N ASN A 8 -15.78 8.01 24.47
CA ASN A 8 -16.75 7.31 25.30
C ASN A 8 -16.37 5.83 25.40
N ILE A 9 -15.81 5.42 26.54
CA ILE A 9 -15.68 4.01 26.88
C ILE A 9 -17.07 3.52 27.30
N LEU A 10 -17.76 2.82 26.41
CA LEU A 10 -19.02 2.16 26.74
C LEU A 10 -18.71 0.92 27.59
N VAL A 11 -18.72 1.10 28.91
CA VAL A 11 -18.63 -0.02 29.87
C VAL A 11 -19.99 -0.72 29.91
N TRP A 12 -19.99 -2.04 29.74
CA TRP A 12 -21.20 -2.84 29.88
C TRP A 12 -21.78 -2.66 31.29
N ASN A 13 -23.04 -2.23 31.37
CA ASN A 13 -23.75 -2.08 32.63
C ASN A 13 -24.33 -3.45 33.06
N PRO A 14 -23.85 -4.05 34.16
CA PRO A 14 -24.34 -5.34 34.65
C PRO A 14 -25.80 -5.32 35.10
N ASN A 15 -26.38 -4.14 35.36
CA ASN A 15 -27.76 -3.98 35.82
C ASN A 15 -28.77 -3.78 34.69
N ARG A 16 -28.39 -4.06 33.43
CA ARG A 16 -29.33 -3.97 32.30
C ARG A 16 -30.36 -5.11 32.40
N PRO A 17 -31.68 -4.84 32.23
CA PRO A 17 -32.70 -5.90 32.28
C PRO A 17 -32.37 -7.00 31.28
N GLU A 18 -32.50 -8.26 31.72
CA GLU A 18 -32.15 -9.44 30.93
C GLU A 18 -32.85 -9.40 29.56
N ARG A 19 -32.06 -9.45 28.50
CA ARG A 19 -32.61 -9.76 27.17
C ARG A 19 -33.03 -11.24 27.17
N PRO A 20 -34.15 -11.60 26.52
CA PRO A 20 -34.49 -13.00 26.36
C PRO A 20 -33.30 -13.75 25.72
N PRO A 21 -32.97 -14.95 26.22
CA PRO A 21 -31.82 -15.70 25.73
C PRO A 21 -31.99 -15.96 24.24
N ARG A 22 -30.98 -15.55 23.45
CA ARG A 22 -30.88 -15.95 22.05
C ARG A 22 -30.22 -17.32 22.03
N GLU A 23 -30.95 -18.35 21.62
CA GLU A 23 -30.34 -19.63 21.25
C GLU A 23 -29.40 -19.39 20.06
N ARG A 24 -28.09 -19.43 20.33
CA ARG A 24 -27.07 -19.60 19.30
C ARG A 24 -26.39 -20.95 19.57
N PRO A 25 -26.17 -21.79 18.56
CA PRO A 25 -25.33 -22.97 18.71
C PRO A 25 -23.96 -22.53 19.24
N ASN A 26 -23.59 -23.02 20.41
CA ASN A 26 -22.39 -22.61 21.12
C ASN A 26 -21.16 -23.22 20.43
N THR A 27 -20.36 -22.42 19.71
CA THR A 27 -19.09 -22.86 19.10
C THR A 27 -17.86 -22.63 19.99
N ARG A 28 -18.04 -22.32 21.28
CA ARG A 28 -16.93 -22.31 22.23
C ARG A 28 -16.69 -23.72 22.77
N MET A 29 -15.56 -24.31 22.40
CA MET A 29 -14.95 -25.42 23.13
C MET A 29 -14.86 -25.07 24.63
N PRO A 30 -15.15 -26.01 25.55
CA PRO A 30 -15.05 -25.74 26.98
C PRO A 30 -13.57 -25.58 27.38
N ASN A 31 -13.17 -24.35 27.68
CA ASN A 31 -11.90 -24.08 28.35
C ASN A 31 -12.07 -24.33 29.85
N ALA A 32 -11.53 -25.43 30.35
CA ALA A 32 -11.27 -25.60 31.77
C ALA A 32 -10.03 -24.76 32.14
N PHE A 33 -10.24 -23.52 32.59
CA PHE A 33 -9.22 -22.78 33.31
C PHE A 33 -9.58 -22.78 34.80
N SER A 34 -8.71 -23.37 35.61
CA SER A 34 -8.76 -23.35 37.06
C SER A 34 -8.67 -21.91 37.56
N GLN A 35 -9.42 -21.61 38.62
CA GLN A 35 -9.49 -20.31 39.28
C GLN A 35 -8.09 -19.79 39.66
N VAL A 36 -7.81 -18.53 39.31
CA VAL A 36 -6.62 -17.82 39.79
C VAL A 36 -6.87 -17.37 41.22
N VAL A 37 -6.09 -17.90 42.17
CA VAL A 37 -5.98 -17.39 43.54
C VAL A 37 -4.86 -16.35 43.55
N ASN A 38 -5.16 -15.13 44.00
CA ASN A 38 -4.12 -14.12 44.31
C ASN A 38 -3.60 -14.37 45.72
N PHE A 39 -2.28 -14.40 45.93
CA PHE A 39 -1.64 -13.89 47.15
C PHE A 39 -0.14 -13.61 46.96
N ASP A 40 0.29 -12.52 47.58
CA ASP A 40 1.63 -11.94 47.63
C ASP A 40 2.51 -12.59 48.75
N GLN A 41 3.83 -12.37 48.67
CA GLN A 41 4.93 -12.64 49.63
C GLN A 41 5.63 -14.02 49.66
N SER A 42 6.95 -13.98 49.42
CA SER A 42 7.99 -15.03 49.64
C SER A 42 8.33 -15.19 51.16
N PRO A 43 9.20 -16.12 51.66
CA PRO A 43 10.21 -16.96 50.99
C PRO A 43 10.42 -18.41 51.51
N ASN A 44 11.41 -19.10 50.89
CA ASN A 44 12.20 -20.29 51.32
C ASN A 44 11.62 -21.72 51.22
N SER A 45 12.21 -22.56 50.34
CA SER A 45 13.10 -23.70 50.67
C SER A 45 13.23 -24.73 49.51
N ASN A 46 14.46 -25.08 49.11
CA ASN A 46 14.88 -26.20 48.22
C ASN A 46 14.93 -27.55 48.99
N PRO A 47 15.31 -28.71 48.38
CA PRO A 47 14.83 -29.46 47.19
C PRO A 47 14.58 -30.97 47.61
N PRO A 48 14.61 -32.09 46.81
CA PRO A 48 15.70 -32.51 45.88
C PRO A 48 15.32 -33.33 44.60
N SER A 49 16.32 -33.37 43.69
CA SER A 49 16.79 -34.40 42.72
C SER A 49 15.90 -35.56 42.21
N SER A 50 15.93 -35.81 40.88
CA SER A 50 16.66 -36.96 40.27
C SER A 50 16.42 -37.08 38.74
N SER A 51 17.51 -37.09 37.96
CA SER A 51 17.62 -37.73 36.62
C SER A 51 18.06 -39.20 36.81
N PRO A 52 18.09 -40.14 35.81
CA PRO A 52 18.95 -39.99 34.61
C PRO A 52 18.53 -40.72 33.29
N SER A 53 19.20 -40.30 32.20
CA SER A 53 19.80 -41.08 31.09
C SER A 53 19.00 -42.00 30.16
N GLY A 54 19.23 -41.85 28.84
CA GLY A 54 19.16 -42.96 27.86
C GLY A 54 19.16 -42.54 26.39
N SER A 55 20.29 -42.69 25.70
CA SER A 55 20.51 -42.75 24.23
C SER A 55 21.46 -43.93 23.96
N PRO A 56 21.72 -44.41 22.71
CA PRO A 56 20.91 -44.63 21.49
C PRO A 56 21.09 -46.13 21.02
N PRO A 57 20.90 -46.57 19.74
CA PRO A 57 21.76 -46.19 18.59
C PRO A 57 21.05 -46.08 17.20
N SER A 58 21.87 -45.65 16.25
CA SER A 58 21.71 -45.37 14.82
C SER A 58 21.44 -46.56 13.89
N THR A 59 20.77 -46.30 12.76
CA THR A 59 21.08 -46.95 11.46
C THR A 59 20.92 -45.98 10.29
N SER A 60 21.88 -46.09 9.37
CA SER A 60 22.10 -45.38 8.14
C SER A 60 21.31 -45.96 6.96
N THR A 61 20.89 -45.11 6.02
CA THR A 61 20.95 -45.46 4.59
C THR A 61 21.03 -44.20 3.72
N SER A 62 22.05 -44.22 2.88
CA SER A 62 22.43 -43.27 1.85
C SER A 62 21.58 -43.40 0.58
N ALA A 63 21.23 -42.28 -0.04
CA ALA A 63 20.99 -42.23 -1.49
C ALA A 63 21.42 -40.85 -2.02
N SER A 64 22.53 -40.85 -2.74
CA SER A 64 23.11 -39.73 -3.47
C SER A 64 22.38 -39.52 -4.80
N TYR A 65 21.90 -38.29 -5.05
CA TYR A 65 21.57 -37.82 -6.39
C TYR A 65 22.35 -36.53 -6.68
N SER A 66 23.35 -36.67 -7.55
CA SER A 66 24.07 -35.60 -8.21
C SER A 66 23.22 -35.04 -9.35
N HIS A 67 22.88 -33.75 -9.34
CA HIS A 67 22.51 -33.02 -10.55
C HIS A 67 23.30 -31.71 -10.63
N SER A 68 23.98 -31.58 -11.76
CA SER A 68 24.86 -30.51 -12.20
C SER A 68 24.11 -29.18 -12.38
N ASN A 69 24.77 -28.10 -11.96
CA ASN A 69 24.33 -26.71 -12.04
C ASN A 69 24.71 -26.09 -13.40
N PRO A 70 23.78 -25.60 -14.24
CA PRO A 70 24.11 -24.67 -15.29
C PRO A 70 23.89 -23.22 -14.83
N ARG A 71 24.95 -22.43 -14.99
CA ARG A 71 25.03 -20.98 -14.78
C ARG A 71 23.77 -20.24 -15.24
N SER A 72 23.07 -19.59 -14.32
CA SER A 72 22.07 -18.59 -14.64
C SER A 72 22.76 -17.28 -15.04
N HIS A 73 22.70 -16.94 -16.32
CA HIS A 73 22.92 -15.56 -16.76
C HIS A 73 21.84 -14.68 -16.13
N SER A 74 22.22 -13.76 -15.27
CA SER A 74 21.37 -12.68 -14.80
C SER A 74 21.02 -11.78 -15.99
N TYR A 75 19.81 -11.93 -16.52
CA TYR A 75 19.23 -10.99 -17.47
C TYR A 75 18.94 -9.69 -16.72
N VAL A 76 19.70 -8.65 -17.01
CA VAL A 76 19.49 -7.30 -16.49
C VAL A 76 18.78 -6.52 -17.60
N PRO A 77 17.53 -6.08 -17.40
CA PRO A 77 16.84 -5.29 -18.39
C PRO A 77 17.49 -3.90 -18.58
N PRO A 78 17.44 -3.31 -19.79
CA PRO A 78 18.25 -2.15 -20.19
C PRO A 78 17.91 -0.82 -19.49
N TYR A 79 16.92 -0.78 -18.59
CA TYR A 79 16.37 0.46 -18.02
C TYR A 79 17.00 0.90 -16.69
N ILE A 80 17.95 0.14 -16.11
CA ILE A 80 18.55 0.44 -14.79
C ILE A 80 19.55 1.61 -14.81
N ASN A 81 20.02 2.05 -15.99
CA ASN A 81 21.14 3.02 -16.07
C ASN A 81 20.78 4.51 -16.18
N SER A 82 19.51 4.90 -16.16
CA SER A 82 19.14 6.33 -16.32
C SER A 82 19.02 7.13 -15.01
N TYR A 83 19.07 6.49 -13.84
CA TYR A 83 18.80 7.18 -12.56
C TYR A 83 20.02 7.79 -11.87
N GLN A 84 21.25 7.42 -12.23
CA GLN A 84 22.46 7.98 -11.60
C GLN A 84 23.10 9.16 -12.38
N ALA A 85 22.57 9.53 -13.55
CA ALA A 85 23.25 10.47 -14.45
C ALA A 85 22.78 11.94 -14.38
N ASN A 86 21.75 12.29 -13.61
CA ASN A 86 21.17 13.64 -13.63
C ASN A 86 21.54 14.54 -12.42
N GLN A 87 22.71 14.34 -11.79
CA GLN A 87 23.18 15.19 -10.68
C GLN A 87 24.51 15.92 -10.93
N SER A 88 24.84 16.25 -12.17
CA SER A 88 25.96 17.16 -12.44
C SER A 88 25.80 17.89 -13.76
N GLU A 89 25.40 19.15 -13.69
CA GLU A 89 25.88 20.32 -14.45
C GLU A 89 24.77 21.38 -14.51
N MET A 90 24.96 22.47 -13.76
CA MET A 90 24.09 23.65 -13.82
C MET A 90 24.98 24.88 -13.87
N GLU A 91 25.19 25.40 -15.08
CA GLU A 91 25.47 26.82 -15.31
C GLU A 91 25.11 27.16 -16.77
N VAL A 92 24.07 27.98 -16.94
CA VAL A 92 23.96 29.11 -17.89
C VAL A 92 22.59 29.76 -17.66
N SER A 93 22.63 31.06 -17.36
CA SER A 93 21.47 31.91 -17.12
C SER A 93 20.75 32.26 -18.42
N THR A 94 19.44 31.98 -18.49
CA THR A 94 18.46 32.83 -19.17
C THR A 94 17.16 32.79 -18.37
N SER A 95 16.54 33.95 -18.17
CA SER A 95 15.32 34.12 -17.39
C SER A 95 14.11 33.54 -18.14
N VAL A 96 13.91 32.23 -17.97
CA VAL A 96 12.67 31.54 -18.33
C VAL A 96 11.86 31.41 -17.03
N SER A 97 10.63 31.91 -17.02
CA SER A 97 9.68 31.62 -15.94
C SER A 97 9.66 30.10 -15.71
N PRO A 98 9.85 29.59 -14.48
CA PRO A 98 10.06 28.17 -14.26
C PRO A 98 8.85 27.40 -14.80
N GLN A 99 9.11 26.56 -15.81
CA GLN A 99 8.09 25.64 -16.30
C GLN A 99 7.81 24.64 -15.18
N PRO A 100 6.52 24.35 -14.88
CA PRO A 100 6.20 23.33 -13.90
C PRO A 100 6.84 22.02 -14.32
N SER A 101 7.46 21.34 -13.36
CA SER A 101 8.02 20.01 -13.56
C SER A 101 6.96 19.09 -14.17
N LEU A 102 7.40 18.07 -14.91
CA LEU A 102 6.46 17.21 -15.64
C LEU A 102 5.44 16.56 -14.70
N ILE A 103 5.84 16.23 -13.47
CA ILE A 103 4.95 15.68 -12.45
C ILE A 103 3.90 16.70 -11.94
N GLU A 104 4.24 17.99 -11.82
CA GLU A 104 3.30 19.05 -11.43
C GLU A 104 2.19 19.25 -12.46
N GLN A 105 2.46 18.93 -13.74
CA GLN A 105 1.47 18.99 -14.81
C GLN A 105 0.38 17.91 -14.67
N LEU A 106 0.56 16.91 -13.79
CA LEU A 106 -0.50 15.97 -13.44
C LEU A 106 -1.54 16.57 -12.50
N SER A 107 -1.27 17.69 -11.83
CA SER A 107 -2.17 18.28 -10.83
C SER A 107 -3.63 18.46 -11.28
N PRO A 108 -3.96 18.77 -12.56
CA PRO A 108 -5.35 18.97 -12.98
C PRO A 108 -6.13 17.69 -13.27
N PHE A 109 -5.50 16.51 -13.18
CA PHE A 109 -6.08 15.23 -13.60
C PHE A 109 -6.29 14.29 -12.40
N SER A 110 -7.47 13.69 -12.37
CA SER A 110 -7.85 12.63 -11.42
C SER A 110 -7.10 11.32 -11.69
N SER A 111 -7.08 10.44 -10.69
CA SER A 111 -6.58 9.08 -10.84
C SER A 111 -7.33 8.32 -11.95
N CYS A 112 -8.64 8.53 -12.09
CA CYS A 112 -9.46 7.95 -13.16
C CYS A 112 -9.02 8.40 -14.55
N GLU A 113 -8.82 9.71 -14.78
CA GLU A 113 -8.36 10.24 -16.07
C GLU A 113 -6.98 9.67 -16.45
N ILE A 114 -6.09 9.52 -15.47
CA ILE A 114 -4.76 8.93 -15.66
C ILE A 114 -4.87 7.45 -16.02
N SER A 115 -5.73 6.68 -15.34
CA SER A 115 -5.94 5.26 -15.67
C SER A 115 -6.50 5.09 -17.09
N ASP A 116 -7.46 5.92 -17.50
CA ASP A 116 -7.99 5.92 -18.86
C ASP A 116 -6.90 6.25 -19.89
N ALA A 117 -6.01 7.20 -19.58
CA ALA A 117 -4.88 7.53 -20.43
C ALA A 117 -3.91 6.34 -20.58
N LEU A 118 -3.56 5.67 -19.48
CA LEU A 118 -2.68 4.50 -19.50
C LEU A 118 -3.32 3.34 -20.29
N ILE A 119 -4.63 3.11 -20.17
CA ILE A 119 -5.35 2.11 -20.97
C ILE A 119 -5.26 2.44 -22.46
N LYS A 120 -5.45 3.70 -22.86
CA LYS A 120 -5.32 4.16 -24.26
C LYS A 120 -3.89 3.98 -24.79
N LEU A 121 -2.88 4.09 -23.92
CA LEU A 121 -1.48 3.85 -24.25
C LEU A 121 -1.10 2.36 -24.27
N GLY A 122 -2.06 1.46 -24.05
CA GLY A 122 -1.88 0.02 -24.20
C GLY A 122 -1.69 -0.75 -22.91
N LEU A 123 -1.70 -0.10 -21.74
CA LEU A 123 -1.60 -0.76 -20.43
C LEU A 123 -2.96 -1.35 -20.05
N THR A 124 -3.40 -2.33 -20.83
CA THR A 124 -4.68 -3.04 -20.65
C THR A 124 -4.52 -4.27 -19.76
N HIS A 125 -5.58 -5.08 -19.65
CA HIS A 125 -5.53 -6.36 -18.92
C HIS A 125 -4.65 -7.42 -19.59
N ASN A 126 -4.28 -7.22 -20.87
CA ASN A 126 -3.48 -8.17 -21.66
C ASN A 126 -2.01 -7.75 -21.81
N ALA A 127 -1.58 -6.65 -21.17
CA ALA A 127 -0.22 -6.12 -21.29
C ALA A 127 0.79 -6.95 -20.48
N SER A 128 1.01 -8.22 -20.88
CA SER A 128 1.84 -9.19 -20.16
C SER A 128 3.31 -8.76 -20.01
N GLU A 129 3.78 -7.86 -20.87
CA GLU A 129 5.16 -7.36 -20.87
C GLU A 129 5.36 -6.12 -19.98
N SER A 130 4.28 -5.53 -19.45
CA SER A 130 4.38 -4.34 -18.60
C SER A 130 4.30 -4.71 -17.11
N PRO A 131 5.20 -4.18 -16.26
CA PRO A 131 5.11 -4.34 -14.80
C PRO A 131 3.86 -3.64 -14.22
N VAL A 132 3.36 -2.62 -14.91
CA VAL A 132 2.18 -1.84 -14.54
C VAL A 132 1.04 -2.15 -15.52
N GLN A 133 0.12 -3.03 -15.12
CA GLN A 133 -1.01 -3.46 -15.95
C GLN A 133 -2.29 -2.69 -15.60
N ARG A 134 -3.34 -2.84 -16.43
CA ARG A 134 -4.72 -2.40 -16.11
C ARG A 134 -4.86 -0.92 -15.75
N GLY A 135 -4.28 -0.05 -16.57
CA GLY A 135 -4.34 1.39 -16.39
C GLY A 135 -3.57 1.87 -15.16
N GLY A 136 -2.63 1.06 -14.67
CA GLY A 136 -1.82 1.35 -13.49
C GLY A 136 -2.59 1.39 -12.17
N TYR A 137 -3.85 0.99 -12.16
CA TYR A 137 -4.68 0.97 -10.96
C TYR A 137 -4.13 -0.02 -9.93
N ILE A 138 -3.88 0.45 -8.71
CA ILE A 138 -3.46 -0.40 -7.58
C ILE A 138 -4.73 -0.81 -6.79
N PRO A 139 -5.16 -2.08 -6.87
CA PRO A 139 -6.48 -2.49 -6.39
C PRO A 139 -6.60 -2.58 -4.87
N ASP A 140 -7.80 -2.26 -4.39
CA ASP A 140 -8.27 -2.39 -3.00
C ASP A 140 -7.50 -1.54 -1.97
N ILE A 141 -6.79 -0.52 -2.43
CA ILE A 141 -6.17 0.49 -1.59
C ILE A 141 -7.10 1.70 -1.51
N ASN A 142 -7.55 2.02 -0.30
CA ASN A 142 -8.54 3.07 -0.07
C ASN A 142 -7.96 4.19 0.79
N MET A 143 -8.40 5.42 0.58
CA MET A 143 -8.03 6.54 1.43
C MET A 143 -8.65 6.40 2.82
N LEU A 144 -7.80 6.36 3.86
CA LEU A 144 -8.22 6.28 5.26
C LEU A 144 -7.99 7.58 6.03
N SER A 145 -7.01 8.37 5.58
CA SER A 145 -6.71 9.71 6.06
C SER A 145 -6.35 10.61 4.88
N PRO A 146 -6.84 11.86 4.87
CA PRO A 146 -7.96 12.37 5.67
C PRO A 146 -9.25 11.55 5.43
N SER A 147 -10.29 11.78 6.23
CA SER A 147 -11.55 11.03 6.08
C SER A 147 -12.17 11.34 4.72
N PRO A 148 -12.43 10.35 3.83
CA PRO A 148 -12.93 10.62 2.48
C PRO A 148 -14.29 11.33 2.48
N THR A 149 -15.08 11.15 3.53
CA THR A 149 -16.46 11.63 3.61
C THR A 149 -16.64 13.01 4.26
N VAL A 150 -15.59 13.60 4.86
CA VAL A 150 -15.72 14.83 5.64
C VAL A 150 -14.47 15.71 5.49
N GLY A 151 -14.67 17.03 5.43
CA GLY A 151 -13.59 18.01 5.37
C GLY A 151 -12.79 17.92 4.07
N ASP A 152 -11.49 18.15 4.15
CA ASP A 152 -10.58 18.22 3.00
C ASP A 152 -10.37 16.87 2.28
N GLY A 153 -10.94 15.77 2.79
CA GLY A 153 -10.81 14.45 2.17
C GLY A 153 -11.31 14.39 0.74
N GLN A 154 -12.36 15.12 0.40
CA GLN A 154 -12.89 15.13 -0.98
C GLN A 154 -11.93 15.77 -1.98
N ASN A 155 -11.04 16.64 -1.52
CA ASN A 155 -10.07 17.36 -2.35
C ASN A 155 -8.63 16.87 -2.14
N THR A 156 -8.43 15.84 -1.32
CA THR A 156 -7.08 15.36 -1.03
C THR A 156 -6.54 14.58 -2.22
N ARG A 157 -5.36 15.00 -2.66
CA ARG A 157 -4.60 14.35 -3.73
C ARG A 157 -3.15 14.23 -3.33
N VAL A 158 -2.56 13.10 -3.66
CA VAL A 158 -1.14 12.82 -3.50
C VAL A 158 -0.53 12.62 -4.87
N CYS A 159 0.64 13.22 -5.09
CA CYS A 159 1.45 12.96 -6.26
C CYS A 159 2.94 13.03 -5.89
N GLY A 160 3.71 12.07 -6.35
CA GLY A 160 5.16 12.03 -6.13
C GLY A 160 5.78 10.74 -6.61
N TYR A 161 7.11 10.70 -6.56
CA TYR A 161 7.88 9.51 -6.90
C TYR A 161 7.77 8.43 -5.82
N ALA A 162 7.64 7.18 -6.24
CA ALA A 162 7.53 6.03 -5.38
C ALA A 162 8.85 5.78 -4.62
N TYR A 163 8.77 5.87 -3.31
CA TYR A 163 9.77 5.33 -2.40
C TYR A 163 9.26 3.99 -1.88
N THR A 164 9.82 2.89 -2.38
CA THR A 164 9.28 1.55 -2.10
C THR A 164 9.88 0.94 -0.84
N VAL A 165 9.04 0.25 -0.06
CA VAL A 165 9.42 -0.45 1.16
C VAL A 165 8.85 -1.86 1.09
N LYS A 166 9.74 -2.86 1.10
CA LYS A 166 9.36 -4.27 1.14
C LYS A 166 9.38 -4.76 2.58
N MET A 167 8.21 -5.16 3.08
CA MET A 167 8.08 -5.83 4.36
C MET A 167 8.17 -7.34 4.17
N VAL A 168 8.67 -8.02 5.20
CA VAL A 168 8.66 -9.48 5.32
C VAL A 168 7.94 -9.86 6.61
N ARG A 169 7.64 -11.15 6.76
CA ARG A 169 7.10 -11.65 8.02
C ARG A 169 8.12 -11.45 9.14
N GLY A 170 7.65 -11.16 10.35
CA GLY A 170 8.53 -10.86 11.48
C GLY A 170 9.37 -12.06 11.94
N ASP A 171 8.92 -13.27 11.62
CA ASP A 171 9.62 -14.54 11.85
C ASP A 171 10.66 -14.88 10.77
N ASP A 172 10.71 -14.14 9.65
CA ASP A 172 11.74 -14.31 8.63
C ASP A 172 13.02 -13.61 9.10
N LEU A 173 13.94 -14.39 9.69
CA LEU A 173 15.23 -13.91 10.16
C LEU A 173 16.32 -13.94 9.09
N GLN A 174 16.06 -14.55 7.92
CA GLN A 174 17.04 -14.69 6.84
C GLN A 174 16.98 -13.53 5.86
N ALA A 175 15.81 -12.89 5.72
CA ALA A 175 15.67 -11.69 4.93
C ALA A 175 16.60 -10.56 5.44
N PRO A 176 17.14 -9.71 4.54
CA PRO A 176 17.99 -8.60 4.95
C PRO A 176 17.27 -7.64 5.90
N LYS A 177 18.04 -6.83 6.61
CA LYS A 177 17.52 -5.75 7.46
C LYS A 177 18.08 -4.44 6.93
N PRO A 178 17.26 -3.42 6.68
CA PRO A 178 17.77 -2.14 6.21
C PRO A 178 18.64 -1.49 7.30
N ALA A 179 19.68 -0.78 6.88
CA ALA A 179 20.62 -0.10 7.77
C ALA A 179 19.98 1.05 8.58
N GLN A 180 18.93 1.65 8.02
CA GLN A 180 18.19 2.76 8.60
C GLN A 180 16.70 2.41 8.66
N HIS A 181 15.96 3.02 9.59
CA HIS A 181 14.51 2.92 9.63
C HIS A 181 13.90 3.49 8.34
N PHE A 182 12.93 2.79 7.75
CA PHE A 182 12.38 3.13 6.42
C PHE A 182 11.76 4.54 6.34
N VAL A 183 11.12 5.01 7.42
CA VAL A 183 10.63 6.40 7.47
C VAL A 183 11.78 7.40 7.49
N ASP A 184 12.91 7.06 8.12
CA ASP A 184 14.04 7.98 8.23
C ASP A 184 14.81 8.11 6.91
N ALA A 185 14.75 7.07 6.07
CA ALA A 185 15.38 7.00 4.75
C ALA A 185 14.49 7.53 3.60
N ALA A 186 13.23 7.89 3.88
CA ALA A 186 12.30 8.35 2.87
C ALA A 186 12.70 9.74 2.33
N PRO A 187 12.86 9.92 1.00
CA PRO A 187 13.17 11.21 0.41
C PRO A 187 12.03 12.23 0.58
N ALA A 188 12.38 13.52 0.72
CA ALA A 188 11.41 14.60 0.67
C ALA A 188 10.70 14.62 -0.70
N GLY A 189 9.40 14.91 -0.72
CA GLY A 189 8.56 14.91 -1.92
C GLY A 189 8.15 13.53 -2.43
N SER A 190 8.60 12.44 -1.80
CA SER A 190 8.23 11.08 -2.23
C SER A 190 6.85 10.66 -1.73
N VAL A 191 6.33 9.60 -2.34
CA VAL A 191 5.20 8.82 -1.83
C VAL A 191 5.71 7.46 -1.40
N ALA A 192 5.57 7.13 -0.13
CA ALA A 192 6.00 5.83 0.37
C ALA A 192 5.03 4.73 -0.10
N VAL A 193 5.54 3.69 -0.76
CA VAL A 193 4.75 2.54 -1.23
C VAL A 193 5.22 1.29 -0.49
N ILE A 194 4.38 0.75 0.39
CA ILE A 194 4.74 -0.33 1.31
C ILE A 194 4.04 -1.61 0.88
N SER A 195 4.81 -2.64 0.52
CA SER A 195 4.31 -3.99 0.27
C SER A 195 4.40 -4.83 1.55
N VAL A 196 3.26 -5.36 2.00
CA VAL A 196 3.18 -6.25 3.17
C VAL A 196 2.88 -7.67 2.69
N PRO A 197 3.47 -8.72 3.29
CA PRO A 197 3.15 -10.08 2.93
C PRO A 197 1.64 -10.37 2.99
N PRO A 198 1.13 -11.27 2.13
CA PRO A 198 -0.28 -11.61 2.12
C PRO A 198 -0.72 -12.19 3.47
N ASN A 199 -2.02 -12.08 3.75
CA ASN A 199 -2.67 -12.61 4.96
C ASN A 199 -2.20 -12.00 6.30
N ILE A 200 -1.41 -10.93 6.28
CA ILE A 200 -1.08 -10.16 7.48
C ILE A 200 -2.26 -9.25 7.87
N LYS A 201 -2.64 -9.28 9.16
CA LYS A 201 -3.72 -8.44 9.73
C LYS A 201 -3.20 -7.37 10.68
N SER A 202 -1.91 -7.30 10.97
CA SER A 202 -1.29 -6.21 11.71
C SER A 202 -1.09 -4.96 10.86
N ALA A 203 -0.94 -3.81 11.51
CA ALA A 203 -0.62 -2.56 10.86
C ALA A 203 0.89 -2.45 10.57
N ALA A 204 1.25 -1.99 9.37
CA ALA A 204 2.63 -1.63 9.01
C ALA A 204 2.93 -0.14 9.25
N TRP A 205 1.89 0.68 9.44
CA TRP A 205 1.99 2.13 9.63
C TRP A 205 1.13 2.60 10.79
N GLY A 206 1.64 3.53 11.58
CA GLY A 206 1.02 4.11 12.78
C GLY A 206 1.39 5.57 12.95
N GLY A 207 0.89 6.22 14.00
CA GLY A 207 0.92 7.68 14.10
C GLY A 207 2.34 8.27 14.20
N LEU A 208 3.27 7.57 14.86
CA LEU A 208 4.68 7.96 14.90
C LEU A 208 5.34 7.96 13.51
N MET A 209 4.99 7.00 12.64
CA MET A 209 5.51 6.94 11.28
C MET A 209 4.97 8.11 10.46
N THR A 210 3.69 8.47 10.63
CA THR A 210 3.11 9.68 10.05
C THR A 210 3.84 10.94 10.47
N ALA A 211 4.07 11.14 11.77
CA ALA A 211 4.78 12.30 12.27
C ALA A 211 6.21 12.39 11.70
N GLY A 212 6.93 11.28 11.66
CA GLY A 212 8.29 11.20 11.11
C GLY A 212 8.36 11.46 9.60
N ALA A 213 7.37 10.98 8.85
CA ALA A 213 7.27 11.17 7.40
C ALA A 213 6.90 12.61 7.04
N GLN A 214 5.94 13.20 7.76
CA GLN A 214 5.55 14.59 7.58
C GLN A 214 6.71 15.55 7.87
N PHE A 215 7.47 15.30 8.94
CA PHE A 215 8.68 16.09 9.25
C PHE A 215 9.72 16.06 8.11
N ARG A 216 9.77 14.97 7.34
CA ARG A 216 10.68 14.79 6.20
C ARG A 216 10.12 15.28 4.87
N GLY A 217 8.90 15.80 4.84
CA GLY A 217 8.25 16.26 3.62
C GLY A 217 7.81 15.14 2.68
N VAL A 218 7.56 13.92 3.19
CA VAL A 218 6.90 12.86 2.42
C VAL A 218 5.45 13.29 2.13
N HIS A 219 4.97 13.11 0.89
CA HIS A 219 3.65 13.60 0.46
C HIS A 219 2.48 12.68 0.86
N GLY A 220 2.75 11.42 1.18
CA GLY A 220 1.75 10.45 1.61
C GLY A 220 2.29 9.03 1.64
N VAL A 221 1.43 8.08 2.01
CA VAL A 221 1.77 6.65 2.02
C VAL A 221 0.66 5.80 1.38
N VAL A 222 1.08 4.82 0.58
CA VAL A 222 0.27 3.76 -0.04
C VAL A 222 0.72 2.42 0.52
N ILE A 223 -0.20 1.64 1.09
CA ILE A 223 0.14 0.45 1.86
C ILE A 223 -0.71 -0.72 1.39
N ASP A 224 -0.07 -1.70 0.74
CA ASP A 224 -0.60 -3.03 0.50
C ASP A 224 -0.68 -3.79 1.84
N GLY A 225 -1.59 -3.37 2.70
CA GLY A 225 -1.63 -3.79 4.09
C GLY A 225 -2.55 -2.92 4.93
N ARG A 226 -2.27 -2.83 6.23
CA ARG A 226 -3.13 -2.12 7.18
C ARG A 226 -2.38 -1.02 7.91
N VAL A 227 -3.14 -0.08 8.45
CA VAL A 227 -2.66 0.97 9.35
C VAL A 227 -3.34 0.91 10.71
N ARG A 228 -2.75 1.57 11.70
CA ARG A 228 -3.41 1.87 12.99
C ARG A 228 -3.33 3.37 13.27
N ASP A 229 -3.93 3.84 14.35
CA ASP A 229 -3.84 5.24 14.80
C ASP A 229 -4.51 6.25 13.84
N LEU A 230 -5.68 5.90 13.28
CA LEU A 230 -6.40 6.72 12.28
C LEU A 230 -6.69 8.16 12.73
N ILE A 231 -6.92 8.38 14.03
CA ILE A 231 -7.16 9.71 14.58
C ILE A 231 -5.91 10.59 14.44
N GLU A 232 -4.73 10.02 14.68
CA GLU A 232 -3.45 10.74 14.59
C GLU A 232 -3.16 11.14 13.14
N HIS A 233 -3.36 10.24 12.18
CA HIS A 233 -3.19 10.55 10.75
C HIS A 233 -4.10 11.69 10.29
N ARG A 234 -5.37 11.63 10.71
CA ARG A 234 -6.38 12.61 10.33
C ARG A 234 -6.12 13.96 11.00
N ALA A 235 -5.72 13.97 12.26
CA ALA A 235 -5.32 15.19 12.96
C ALA A 235 -4.08 15.84 12.32
N ALA A 236 -3.16 15.03 11.79
CA ALA A 236 -1.99 15.50 11.05
C ALA A 236 -2.31 15.97 9.62
N GLY A 237 -3.51 15.67 9.10
CA GLY A 237 -3.87 15.87 7.70
C GLY A 237 -3.02 15.05 6.72
N PHE A 238 -2.33 14.01 7.20
CA PHE A 238 -1.40 13.24 6.39
C PHE A 238 -2.16 12.22 5.52
N PRO A 239 -1.91 12.20 4.19
CA PRO A 239 -2.57 11.24 3.31
C PRO A 239 -2.11 9.80 3.54
N VAL A 240 -3.07 8.92 3.83
CA VAL A 240 -2.83 7.49 4.09
C VAL A 240 -3.82 6.66 3.29
N PHE A 241 -3.27 5.84 2.39
CA PHE A 241 -3.98 4.91 1.52
C PHE A 241 -3.61 3.49 1.91
N ALA A 242 -4.58 2.65 2.25
CA ALA A 242 -4.33 1.27 2.66
C ALA A 242 -5.51 0.34 2.39
N ARG A 243 -5.28 -0.98 2.49
CA ARG A 243 -6.38 -1.98 2.40
C ARG A 243 -7.34 -1.98 3.59
N GLY A 244 -7.00 -1.26 4.65
CA GLY A 244 -7.81 -1.15 5.85
C GLY A 244 -7.00 -0.79 7.08
N HIS A 245 -7.59 -1.02 8.25
CA HIS A 245 -6.96 -0.72 9.54
C HIS A 245 -6.89 -1.94 10.45
N SER A 246 -6.07 -1.83 11.50
CA SER A 246 -5.86 -2.82 12.55
C SER A 246 -5.59 -2.13 13.87
N THR A 247 -5.85 -2.82 14.99
CA THR A 247 -5.39 -2.40 16.32
C THR A 247 -4.00 -2.97 16.63
N LEU A 248 -3.60 -4.05 15.96
CA LEU A 248 -2.31 -4.70 16.14
C LEU A 248 -1.22 -3.87 15.47
N GLY A 249 -0.13 -3.58 16.20
CA GLY A 249 1.06 -2.95 15.63
C GLY A 249 1.89 -3.91 14.78
N GLN A 250 2.93 -3.37 14.15
CA GLN A 250 3.81 -4.11 13.24
C GLN A 250 4.45 -5.35 13.89
N SER A 251 5.03 -5.18 15.08
CA SER A 251 5.67 -6.26 15.85
C SER A 251 4.62 -7.13 16.57
N PRO A 252 4.80 -8.47 16.62
CA PRO A 252 5.90 -9.26 16.05
C PRO A 252 5.63 -9.77 14.62
N PHE A 253 4.57 -9.29 13.96
CA PHE A 253 4.02 -9.91 12.76
C PHE A 253 4.83 -9.63 11.48
N THR A 254 5.36 -8.42 11.33
CA THR A 254 6.14 -8.00 10.16
C THR A 254 7.32 -7.11 10.52
N ARG A 255 8.26 -6.98 9.57
CA ARG A 255 9.39 -6.06 9.67
C ARG A 255 9.80 -5.56 8.28
N PRO A 256 10.40 -4.37 8.16
CA PRO A 256 11.03 -3.94 6.91
C PRO A 256 12.22 -4.83 6.59
N SER A 257 12.40 -5.13 5.31
CA SER A 257 13.50 -5.95 4.77
C SER A 257 14.39 -5.16 3.83
N GLU A 258 13.78 -4.53 2.84
CA GLU A 258 14.49 -3.83 1.76
C GLU A 258 13.77 -2.52 1.44
N LEU A 259 14.55 -1.52 1.01
CA LEU A 259 14.09 -0.19 0.64
C LEU A 259 14.54 0.08 -0.80
N ASN A 260 13.76 0.82 -1.58
CA ASN A 260 14.07 1.12 -2.98
C ASN A 260 14.34 -0.13 -3.84
N VAL A 261 13.50 -1.16 -3.66
CA VAL A 261 13.43 -2.33 -4.54
C VAL A 261 12.05 -2.40 -5.19
N PRO A 262 11.89 -3.00 -6.38
CA PRO A 262 10.57 -3.26 -6.94
C PRO A 262 9.70 -4.04 -5.94
N VAL A 263 8.44 -3.64 -5.80
CA VAL A 263 7.46 -4.31 -4.94
C VAL A 263 6.24 -4.72 -5.75
N THR A 264 5.75 -5.93 -5.50
CA THR A 264 4.56 -6.46 -6.17
C THR A 264 3.35 -6.35 -5.24
N ILE A 265 2.29 -5.72 -5.74
CA ILE A 265 1.01 -5.59 -5.08
C ILE A 265 0.02 -6.55 -5.73
N LEU A 266 -0.43 -7.54 -4.96
CA LEU A 266 -1.38 -8.54 -5.44
C LEU A 266 -2.82 -8.05 -5.24
N PRO A 267 -3.73 -8.26 -6.19
CA PRO A 267 -5.15 -8.03 -5.96
C PRO A 267 -5.64 -8.92 -4.81
N ARG A 268 -6.58 -8.41 -4.01
CA ARG A 268 -6.98 -9.09 -2.78
C ARG A 268 -7.65 -10.44 -3.10
N PRO A 269 -7.20 -11.54 -2.47
CA PRO A 269 -7.91 -12.81 -2.50
C PRO A 269 -8.82 -12.90 -1.26
N ASP A 270 -9.58 -11.85 -0.93
CA ASP A 270 -10.29 -11.74 0.36
C ASP A 270 -11.36 -12.80 0.61
N PHE A 271 -11.57 -13.69 -0.34
CA PHE A 271 -12.26 -14.95 -0.13
C PHE A 271 -11.38 -16.11 -0.60
N GLU A 272 -11.04 -16.99 0.35
CA GLU A 272 -10.62 -18.36 0.04
C GLU A 272 -11.71 -18.99 -0.85
N GLY A 273 -11.37 -19.28 -2.10
CA GLY A 273 -12.33 -19.82 -3.08
C GLY A 273 -13.19 -18.79 -3.83
N ALA A 274 -12.97 -17.47 -3.66
CA ALA A 274 -13.43 -16.54 -4.68
C ALA A 274 -12.63 -16.79 -5.96
N PHE A 275 -13.38 -16.94 -7.04
CA PHE A 275 -12.96 -17.21 -8.42
C PHE A 275 -11.55 -16.73 -8.75
N GLU A 276 -10.84 -17.57 -9.52
CA GLU A 276 -9.57 -17.29 -10.21
C GLU A 276 -9.32 -15.77 -10.28
N ASN A 277 -8.35 -15.28 -9.49
CA ASN A 277 -8.12 -13.85 -9.38
C ASN A 277 -7.65 -13.33 -10.74
N THR A 278 -8.62 -12.88 -11.55
CA THR A 278 -8.39 -12.46 -12.93
C THR A 278 -7.75 -11.10 -13.01
N PHE A 279 -7.57 -10.39 -11.89
CA PHE A 279 -6.84 -9.13 -11.85
C PHE A 279 -5.35 -9.44 -11.67
N SER A 280 -4.50 -8.82 -12.49
CA SER A 280 -3.06 -9.06 -12.44
C SER A 280 -2.43 -8.31 -11.27
N ALA A 281 -1.31 -8.81 -10.77
CA ALA A 281 -0.46 -8.04 -9.87
C ALA A 281 0.00 -6.73 -10.52
N VAL A 282 0.23 -5.71 -9.70
CA VAL A 282 0.89 -4.46 -10.13
C VAL A 282 2.25 -4.42 -9.48
N GLU A 283 3.30 -4.29 -10.28
CA GLU A 283 4.64 -4.04 -9.77
C GLU A 283 4.90 -2.53 -9.74
N VAL A 284 5.36 -2.03 -8.60
CA VAL A 284 5.76 -0.64 -8.40
C VAL A 284 7.27 -0.61 -8.22
N HIS A 285 7.94 0.12 -9.11
CA HIS A 285 9.38 0.31 -9.08
C HIS A 285 9.70 1.60 -8.32
N PRO A 286 10.88 1.68 -7.65
CA PRO A 286 11.36 2.94 -7.11
C PRO A 286 11.44 3.99 -8.22
N GLY A 287 10.88 5.17 -7.98
CA GLY A 287 10.84 6.25 -8.97
C GLY A 287 9.65 6.23 -9.92
N ASP A 288 8.77 5.23 -9.88
CA ASP A 288 7.46 5.33 -10.54
C ASP A 288 6.65 6.50 -9.97
N ILE A 289 5.73 7.07 -10.75
CA ILE A 289 4.90 8.18 -10.26
C ILE A 289 3.61 7.61 -9.68
N ILE A 290 3.39 7.90 -8.40
CA ILE A 290 2.14 7.57 -7.73
C ILE A 290 1.24 8.79 -7.75
N VAL A 291 0.01 8.59 -8.21
CA VAL A 291 -1.09 9.54 -8.00
C VAL A 291 -2.17 8.83 -7.20
N ALA A 292 -2.68 9.49 -6.17
CA ALA A 292 -3.78 8.98 -5.38
C ALA A 292 -4.76 10.10 -5.01
N ASP A 293 -6.05 9.77 -5.04
CA ASP A 293 -7.16 10.62 -4.64
C ASP A 293 -8.29 9.75 -4.06
N ILE A 294 -9.47 10.33 -3.85
CA ILE A 294 -10.59 9.61 -3.22
C ILE A 294 -11.02 8.34 -3.98
N ASP A 295 -10.76 8.25 -5.28
CA ASP A 295 -11.15 7.12 -6.13
C ASP A 295 -10.15 5.95 -6.03
N GLY A 296 -8.91 6.21 -5.59
CA GLY A 296 -7.92 5.18 -5.35
C GLY A 296 -6.50 5.62 -5.66
N VAL A 297 -5.69 4.67 -6.13
CA VAL A 297 -4.26 4.86 -6.40
C VAL A 297 -3.92 4.35 -7.80
N VAL A 298 -3.18 5.15 -8.55
CA VAL A 298 -2.64 4.81 -9.87
C VAL A 298 -1.12 4.97 -9.88
N CYS A 299 -0.44 4.01 -10.50
CA CYS A 299 0.99 3.99 -10.76
C CYS A 299 1.26 4.32 -12.23
N ILE A 300 2.23 5.21 -12.49
CA ILE A 300 2.63 5.62 -13.83
C ILE A 300 4.12 5.32 -14.00
N PRO A 301 4.50 4.48 -14.98
CA PRO A 301 5.90 4.35 -15.38
C PRO A 301 6.45 5.70 -15.87
N PRO A 302 7.65 6.15 -15.42
CA PRO A 302 8.18 7.47 -15.73
C PRO A 302 8.31 7.77 -17.23
N GLU A 303 8.61 6.76 -18.03
CA GLU A 303 8.70 6.84 -19.49
C GLU A 303 7.38 7.15 -20.17
N LEU A 304 6.23 6.86 -19.53
CA LEU A 304 4.90 7.14 -20.07
C LEU A 304 4.34 8.49 -19.62
N LEU A 305 4.99 9.17 -18.66
CA LEU A 305 4.44 10.35 -18.00
C LEU A 305 4.03 11.46 -19.00
N ALA A 306 4.88 11.78 -19.97
CA ALA A 306 4.57 12.80 -20.98
C ALA A 306 3.34 12.41 -21.82
N SER A 307 3.30 11.18 -22.32
CA SER A 307 2.18 10.67 -23.12
C SER A 307 0.87 10.58 -22.32
N VAL A 308 0.95 10.26 -21.03
CA VAL A 308 -0.20 10.27 -20.12
C VAL A 308 -0.76 11.69 -19.99
N ILE A 309 0.09 12.69 -19.77
CA ILE A 309 -0.34 14.10 -19.65
C ILE A 309 -1.04 14.56 -20.93
N ASP A 310 -0.46 14.27 -22.09
CA ASP A 310 -1.06 14.65 -23.38
C ASP A 310 -2.41 13.96 -23.60
N SER A 311 -2.50 12.66 -23.30
CA SER A 311 -3.73 11.88 -23.39
C SER A 311 -4.81 12.39 -22.42
N CYS A 312 -4.43 12.80 -21.20
CA CYS A 312 -5.35 13.39 -20.21
C CYS A 312 -5.87 14.75 -20.68
N ARG A 313 -4.99 15.65 -21.15
CA ARG A 313 -5.37 16.96 -21.71
C ARG A 313 -6.40 16.80 -22.82
N TYR A 314 -6.12 15.88 -23.73
CA TYR A 314 -7.00 15.58 -24.84
C TYR A 314 -8.37 15.07 -24.37
N SER A 315 -8.38 14.07 -23.48
CA SER A 315 -9.59 13.44 -22.99
C SER A 315 -10.47 14.43 -22.22
N LYS A 316 -9.86 15.30 -21.42
CA LYS A 316 -10.55 16.36 -20.68
C LYS A 316 -11.29 17.33 -21.59
N GLN A 317 -10.66 17.79 -22.67
CA GLN A 317 -11.32 18.65 -23.67
C GLN A 317 -12.50 17.96 -24.36
N VAL A 318 -12.39 16.65 -24.60
CA VAL A 318 -13.49 15.84 -25.16
C VAL A 318 -14.64 15.72 -24.15
N ASP A 319 -14.32 15.45 -22.89
CA ASP A 319 -15.33 15.25 -21.84
C ASP A 319 -16.03 16.55 -21.45
N GLU A 320 -15.34 17.70 -21.50
CA GLU A 320 -15.95 19.03 -21.34
C GLU A 320 -17.02 19.30 -22.41
N LYS A 321 -16.72 19.01 -23.68
CA LYS A 321 -17.70 19.11 -24.78
C LYS A 321 -18.86 18.15 -24.58
N CYS A 322 -18.57 16.93 -24.14
CA CYS A 322 -19.63 15.97 -23.82
C CYS A 322 -20.55 16.50 -22.73
N MET A 323 -19.98 17.06 -21.67
CA MET A 323 -20.73 17.59 -20.53
C MET A 323 -21.63 18.76 -20.95
N ILE A 324 -21.14 19.68 -21.80
CA ILE A 324 -21.94 20.79 -22.33
C ILE A 324 -23.17 20.27 -23.10
N ASP A 325 -22.97 19.32 -24.01
CA ASP A 325 -24.06 18.71 -24.79
C ASP A 325 -25.10 18.03 -23.89
N ILE A 326 -24.64 17.28 -22.88
CA ILE A 326 -25.51 16.57 -21.93
C ILE A 326 -26.32 17.56 -21.08
N GLN A 327 -25.70 18.64 -20.60
CA GLN A 327 -26.37 19.68 -19.83
C GLN A 327 -27.41 20.45 -20.66
N GLN A 328 -27.24 20.48 -21.99
CA GLN A 328 -28.22 21.03 -22.95
C GLN A 328 -29.31 20.02 -23.33
N GLY A 329 -29.31 18.82 -22.75
CA GLY A 329 -30.34 17.80 -22.94
C GLY A 329 -30.11 16.85 -24.11
N ARG A 330 -28.93 16.87 -24.76
CA ARG A 330 -28.57 15.83 -25.74
C ARG A 330 -28.37 14.49 -25.05
N SER A 331 -28.61 13.40 -25.78
CA SER A 331 -28.40 12.05 -25.25
C SER A 331 -26.92 11.69 -25.20
N ILE A 332 -26.54 10.85 -24.22
CA ILE A 332 -25.17 10.31 -24.08
C ILE A 332 -24.70 9.64 -25.39
N GLN A 333 -25.60 8.92 -26.06
CA GLN A 333 -25.27 8.18 -27.28
C GLN A 333 -24.84 9.11 -28.43
N GLU A 334 -25.62 10.17 -28.68
CA GLU A 334 -25.33 11.16 -29.72
C GLU A 334 -24.04 11.91 -29.41
N THR A 335 -23.91 12.39 -28.17
CA THR A 335 -22.73 13.10 -27.69
C THR A 335 -21.45 12.27 -27.85
N PHE A 336 -21.47 10.99 -27.46
CA PHE A 336 -20.29 10.12 -27.63
C PHE A 336 -19.98 9.82 -29.09
N GLN A 337 -20.99 9.76 -29.96
CA GLN A 337 -20.78 9.58 -31.39
C GLN A 337 -20.05 10.78 -32.02
N ASP A 338 -20.40 12.00 -31.61
CA ASP A 338 -19.79 13.22 -32.13
C ASP A 338 -18.36 13.42 -31.59
N TRP A 339 -18.15 13.22 -30.29
CA TRP A 339 -16.90 13.63 -29.64
C TRP A 339 -15.92 12.49 -29.35
N ARG A 340 -16.39 11.26 -29.07
CA ARG A 340 -15.53 10.13 -28.67
C ARG A 340 -15.28 9.10 -29.79
N LYS A 341 -16.07 9.08 -30.87
CA LYS A 341 -15.81 8.21 -32.04
C LYS A 341 -15.02 8.90 -33.14
N ALA A 342 -15.09 10.23 -33.25
CA ALA A 342 -14.32 11.01 -34.21
C ALA A 342 -12.78 10.87 -34.05
N THR A 343 -12.34 10.29 -32.93
CA THR A 343 -10.96 10.19 -32.47
C THR A 343 -10.28 8.84 -32.71
N LYS A 344 -10.98 7.89 -33.34
CA LYS A 344 -10.40 6.59 -33.74
C LYS A 344 -9.76 6.61 -35.16
N LYS A 345 -9.56 7.77 -35.76
CA LYS A 345 -8.86 7.94 -37.04
C LYS A 345 -7.49 8.56 -36.81
#